data_AF-A0A5Q4ER62-F1
#
_entry.id   AF-A0A5Q4ER62-F1
#
_cell.length_a   1.000
_cell.length_b   1.000
_cell.length_c   1.000
_cell.angle_alpha   90.00
_cell.angle_beta   90.00
_cell.angle_gamma   90.00
#
_symmetry.space_group_name_H-M   'P 1'
#
loop_
_entity.id
_entity.type
_entity.pdbx_description
1 polymer ?
#
loop_
_entity_poly.entity_id
_entity_poly.type
_entity_poly.pdbx_seq_one_letter_code
_entity_poly.pdbx_strand_id
1 'polypeptide(L)'
;MPPTSRFILAPAGLVSLVALIGGVVGLVMALRLGDWFAIGFDLTVIVAGAMGVMVGLGRFRASHALALLCIGGAIAVSGLLAFAASSRADAAQGMGVMVRGTLRDPLTLSRYGVGALLMALSGVILALRRPGKSLPLLAMGAGLCLPAAIAAGIGLHPTSRDWLAGLPPLLLTVIAFVAFFTLLVCVSAGLHCIIRAFEIGRVDDASAAKQ
;
A
#
# COMPACT_ATOMS: atom_id res chain seq x y z
N MET A 1 26.69 -9.36 8.71
CA MET A 1 25.61 -10.22 8.17
C MET A 1 25.83 -10.35 6.67
N PRO A 2 25.56 -11.51 6.06
CA PRO A 2 25.72 -11.67 4.62
C PRO A 2 24.83 -10.65 3.87
N PRO A 3 25.30 -10.11 2.72
CA PRO A 3 24.47 -9.24 1.88
C PRO A 3 23.17 -9.97 1.52
N THR A 4 22.05 -9.22 1.43
CA THR A 4 20.76 -9.78 1.02
C THR A 4 20.96 -10.55 -0.30
N SER A 5 20.51 -11.80 -0.35
CA SER A 5 20.78 -12.65 -1.51
C SER A 5 20.15 -12.04 -2.76
N ARG A 6 20.88 -12.08 -3.88
CA ARG A 6 20.38 -11.60 -5.19
C ARG A 6 19.06 -12.30 -5.58
N PHE A 7 18.85 -13.52 -5.09
CA PHE A 7 17.62 -14.29 -5.25
C PHE A 7 16.36 -13.62 -4.69
N ILE A 8 16.46 -12.77 -3.66
CA ILE A 8 15.31 -12.03 -3.12
C ILE A 8 15.14 -10.68 -3.82
N LEU A 9 16.23 -10.06 -4.26
CA LEU A 9 16.20 -8.76 -4.94
C LEU A 9 15.71 -8.87 -6.39
N ALA A 10 16.04 -9.95 -7.09
CA ALA A 10 15.60 -10.21 -8.46
C ALA A 10 14.06 -10.23 -8.62
N PRO A 11 13.28 -10.98 -7.81
CA PRO A 11 11.82 -10.96 -7.92
C PRO A 11 11.24 -9.60 -7.53
N ALA A 12 11.81 -8.89 -6.56
CA ALA A 12 11.39 -7.55 -6.22
C ALA A 12 11.59 -6.56 -7.39
N GLY A 13 12.72 -6.65 -8.09
CA GLY A 13 12.99 -5.87 -9.29
C GLY A 13 12.03 -6.21 -10.44
N LEU A 14 11.74 -7.50 -10.64
CA LEU A 14 10.80 -7.97 -11.67
C LEU A 14 9.37 -7.47 -11.40
N VAL A 15 8.89 -7.62 -10.15
CA VAL A 15 7.57 -7.13 -9.75
C VAL A 15 7.47 -5.61 -9.89
N SER A 16 8.55 -4.88 -9.55
CA SER A 16 8.62 -3.43 -9.75
C SER A 16 8.64 -3.02 -11.22
N LEU A 17 9.26 -3.82 -12.09
CA LEU A 17 9.24 -3.61 -13.53
C LEU A 17 7.83 -3.80 -14.10
N VAL A 18 7.10 -4.82 -13.64
CA VAL A 18 5.69 -5.02 -14.00
C VAL A 18 4.85 -3.82 -13.55
N ALA A 19 5.09 -3.32 -12.33
CA ALA A 19 4.44 -2.10 -11.83
C ALA A 19 4.70 -0.89 -12.72
N LEU A 20 5.96 -0.70 -13.12
CA LEU A 20 6.41 0.41 -13.96
C LEU A 20 5.73 0.36 -15.33
N ILE A 21 5.75 -0.81 -15.99
CA ILE A 21 5.10 -1.00 -17.29
C ILE A 21 3.59 -0.77 -17.16
N GLY A 22 2.97 -1.34 -16.12
CA GLY A 22 1.54 -1.15 -15.84
C GLY A 22 1.18 0.32 -15.61
N GLY A 23 2.01 1.08 -14.90
CA GLY A 23 1.84 2.52 -14.69
C GLY A 23 1.97 3.33 -15.98
N VAL A 24 2.91 2.98 -16.87
CA VAL A 24 3.02 3.62 -18.19
C VAL A 24 1.79 3.36 -19.05
N VAL A 25 1.31 2.11 -19.08
CA VAL A 25 0.07 1.76 -19.80
C VAL A 25 -1.13 2.52 -19.21
N GLY A 26 -1.26 2.55 -17.89
CA GLY A 26 -2.30 3.30 -17.18
C GLY A 26 -2.26 4.79 -17.52
N LEU A 27 -1.07 5.41 -17.48
CA LEU A 27 -0.87 6.82 -17.82
C LEU A 27 -1.33 7.13 -19.26
N VAL A 28 -0.95 6.29 -20.23
CA VAL A 28 -1.37 6.47 -21.63
C VAL A 28 -2.89 6.39 -21.77
N MET A 29 -3.54 5.47 -21.06
CA MET A 29 -5.00 5.37 -21.06
C MET A 29 -5.67 6.58 -20.39
N ALA A 30 -5.14 7.02 -19.24
CA ALA A 30 -5.66 8.16 -18.50
C ALA A 30 -5.57 9.47 -19.32
N LEU A 31 -4.47 9.67 -20.04
CA LEU A 31 -4.29 10.81 -20.96
C LEU A 31 -5.31 10.80 -22.10
N ARG A 32 -5.66 9.63 -22.65
CA ARG A 32 -6.67 9.51 -23.71
C ARG A 32 -8.09 9.80 -23.22
N LEU A 33 -8.37 9.46 -21.96
CA LEU A 33 -9.68 9.67 -21.33
C LEU A 33 -9.81 11.05 -20.67
N GLY A 34 -8.71 11.79 -20.50
CA GLY A 34 -8.71 13.10 -19.85
C GLY A 34 -8.92 13.05 -18.33
N ASP A 35 -8.59 11.94 -17.68
CA ASP A 35 -8.77 11.77 -16.23
C ASP A 35 -7.52 12.25 -15.46
N TRP A 36 -7.58 13.50 -14.99
CA TRP A 36 -6.50 14.15 -14.24
C TRP A 36 -6.10 13.43 -12.95
N PHE A 37 -7.04 12.78 -12.27
CA PHE A 37 -6.73 12.04 -11.04
C PHE A 37 -5.98 10.76 -11.36
N ALA A 38 -6.44 10.00 -12.36
CA ALA A 38 -5.76 8.80 -12.81
C ALA A 38 -4.31 9.09 -13.26
N ILE A 39 -4.08 10.20 -13.97
CA ILE A 39 -2.74 10.65 -14.38
C ILE A 39 -1.81 10.80 -13.16
N GLY A 40 -2.26 11.48 -12.10
CA GLY A 40 -1.44 11.67 -10.89
C GLY A 40 -1.10 10.36 -10.18
N PHE A 41 -2.07 9.45 -10.09
CA PHE A 41 -1.88 8.12 -9.49
C PHE A 41 -0.93 7.24 -10.32
N ASP A 42 -1.05 7.28 -11.65
CA ASP A 42 -0.15 6.55 -12.55
C ASP A 42 1.28 7.07 -12.52
N LEU A 43 1.47 8.40 -12.47
CA LEU A 43 2.80 8.98 -12.27
C LEU A 43 3.44 8.51 -10.96
N THR A 44 2.64 8.41 -9.89
CA THR A 44 3.11 7.89 -8.60
C THR A 44 3.55 6.42 -8.72
N VAL A 45 2.78 5.59 -9.44
CA VAL A 45 3.13 4.17 -9.68
C VAL A 45 4.38 4.05 -10.54
N ILE A 46 4.56 4.89 -11.56
CA ILE A 46 5.76 4.93 -12.41
C ILE A 46 7.00 5.26 -11.58
N VAL A 47 6.95 6.32 -10.77
CA VAL A 47 8.07 6.73 -9.92
C VAL A 47 8.40 5.64 -8.90
N ALA A 48 7.38 5.07 -8.24
CA ALA A 48 7.55 3.97 -7.29
C ALA A 48 8.14 2.72 -7.97
N GLY A 49 7.65 2.36 -9.16
CA GLY A 49 8.15 1.25 -9.95
C GLY A 49 9.62 1.44 -10.36
N ALA A 50 10.00 2.63 -10.82
CA ALA A 50 11.39 2.96 -11.16
C ALA A 50 12.32 2.85 -9.93
N MET A 51 11.88 3.36 -8.77
CA MET A 51 12.60 3.20 -7.51
C MET A 51 12.73 1.72 -7.12
N GLY A 52 11.69 0.91 -7.32
CA GLY A 52 11.72 -0.53 -7.06
C GLY A 52 12.66 -1.30 -7.97
N VAL A 53 12.73 -0.93 -9.26
CA VAL A 53 13.74 -1.49 -10.18
C VAL A 53 15.15 -1.14 -9.69
N MET A 54 15.41 0.09 -9.26
CA MET A 54 16.70 0.48 -8.68
C MET A 54 17.04 -0.29 -7.39
N VAL A 55 16.05 -0.59 -6.56
CA VAL A 55 16.21 -1.47 -5.38
C VAL A 55 16.56 -2.89 -5.81
N GLY A 56 15.90 -3.44 -6.83
CA GLY A 56 16.20 -4.77 -7.39
C GLY A 56 17.60 -4.89 -7.98
N LEU A 57 18.14 -3.80 -8.55
CA LEU A 57 19.52 -3.70 -9.03
C LEU A 57 20.55 -3.53 -7.89
N GLY A 58 20.11 -3.45 -6.64
CA GLY A 58 21.00 -3.36 -5.47
C GLY A 58 21.60 -1.97 -5.22
N ARG A 59 21.00 -0.91 -5.77
CA ARG A 59 21.50 0.47 -5.61
C ARG A 59 21.35 0.99 -4.18
N PHE A 60 20.39 0.49 -3.41
CA PHE A 60 20.06 0.95 -2.04
C PHE A 60 20.61 0.01 -0.97
N ARG A 61 21.90 0.14 -0.62
CA ARG A 61 22.58 -0.78 0.32
C ARG A 61 22.02 -0.77 1.75
N ALA A 62 21.58 0.38 2.25
CA ALA A 62 21.27 0.57 3.67
C ALA A 62 19.92 0.00 4.13
N SER A 63 18.89 -0.05 3.27
CA SER A 63 17.51 -0.31 3.74
C SER A 63 16.55 -0.88 2.68
N HIS A 64 16.97 -1.91 1.94
CA HIS A 64 16.13 -2.59 0.93
C HIS A 64 14.71 -2.94 1.42
N ALA A 65 14.59 -3.44 2.65
CA ALA A 65 13.30 -3.89 3.20
C ALA A 65 12.33 -2.72 3.39
N LEU A 66 12.76 -1.62 4.02
CA LEU A 66 11.94 -0.42 4.21
C LEU A 66 11.58 0.23 2.86
N ALA A 67 12.54 0.27 1.93
CA ALA A 67 12.29 0.81 0.59
C ALA A 67 11.18 0.02 -0.14
N LEU A 68 11.23 -1.32 -0.10
CA LEU A 68 10.20 -2.17 -0.72
C LEU A 68 8.83 -2.00 -0.05
N LEU A 69 8.79 -1.83 1.27
CA LEU A 69 7.56 -1.53 1.98
C LEU A 69 6.95 -0.20 1.51
N CYS A 70 7.77 0.87 1.43
CA CYS A 70 7.31 2.19 0.97
C CYS A 70 6.82 2.15 -0.48
N ILE A 71 7.56 1.47 -1.37
CA ILE A 71 7.20 1.34 -2.78
C ILE A 71 5.90 0.53 -2.93
N GLY A 72 5.82 -0.64 -2.27
CA GLY A 72 4.62 -1.47 -2.30
C GLY A 72 3.40 -0.76 -1.71
N GLY A 73 3.58 -0.03 -0.61
CA GLY A 73 2.55 0.79 0.01
C GLY A 73 2.07 1.92 -0.90
N ALA A 74 2.98 2.65 -1.56
CA ALA A 74 2.63 3.71 -2.50
C ALA A 74 1.83 3.18 -3.69
N ILE A 75 2.22 2.03 -4.26
CA ILE A 75 1.51 1.39 -5.37
C ILE A 75 0.11 0.94 -4.93
N ALA A 76 -0.01 0.31 -3.75
CA ALA A 76 -1.30 -0.15 -3.23
C ALA A 76 -2.25 1.02 -2.92
N VAL A 77 -1.76 2.07 -2.27
CA VAL A 77 -2.55 3.28 -1.98
C VAL A 77 -2.96 4.00 -3.26
N SER A 78 -2.07 4.09 -4.25
CA SER A 78 -2.39 4.64 -5.58
C SER A 78 -3.52 3.86 -6.26
N GLY A 79 -3.47 2.51 -6.21
CA GLY A 79 -4.55 1.64 -6.70
C GLY A 79 -5.87 1.87 -5.97
N LEU A 80 -5.83 2.07 -4.65
CA LEU A 80 -7.01 2.38 -3.83
C LEU A 80 -7.65 3.72 -4.17
N LEU A 81 -6.83 4.76 -4.33
CA LEU A 81 -7.34 6.08 -4.68
C LEU A 81 -7.87 6.13 -6.11
N ALA A 82 -7.23 5.44 -7.06
CA ALA A 82 -7.75 5.29 -8.41
C ALA A 82 -9.10 4.58 -8.44
N PHE A 83 -9.26 3.49 -7.67
CA PHE A 83 -10.55 2.80 -7.52
C PHE A 83 -11.63 3.68 -6.86
N ALA A 84 -11.25 4.45 -5.83
CA ALA A 84 -12.17 5.38 -5.17
C ALA A 84 -12.60 6.53 -6.10
N ALA A 85 -11.71 6.99 -6.99
CA ALA A 85 -12.02 8.00 -7.99
C ALA A 85 -13.00 7.47 -9.06
N SER A 86 -12.72 6.28 -9.62
CA SER A 86 -13.58 5.67 -10.65
C SER A 86 -14.96 5.29 -10.13
N SER A 87 -15.04 4.75 -8.91
CA SER A 87 -16.33 4.39 -8.28
C SER A 87 -17.27 5.57 -8.04
N ARG A 88 -16.73 6.80 -7.85
CA ARG A 88 -17.56 8.01 -7.75
C ARG A 88 -18.11 8.44 -9.11
N ALA A 89 -17.32 8.31 -10.17
CA ALA A 89 -17.76 8.60 -11.52
C ALA A 89 -18.89 7.65 -11.96
N ASP A 90 -18.78 6.36 -11.65
CA ASP A 90 -19.82 5.37 -11.95
C ASP A 90 -21.10 5.58 -11.13
N ALA A 91 -20.97 5.95 -9.84
CA ALA A 91 -22.12 6.24 -8.98
C ALA A 91 -22.95 7.42 -9.51
N ALA A 92 -22.31 8.43 -10.09
CA ALA A 92 -23.00 9.55 -10.74
C ALA A 92 -23.82 9.13 -11.98
N GLN A 93 -23.48 7.99 -12.59
CA GLN A 93 -24.15 7.45 -13.78
C GLN A 93 -25.21 6.38 -13.47
N GLY A 94 -25.49 6.09 -12.19
CA GLY A 94 -26.53 5.15 -11.78
C GLY A 94 -26.23 3.67 -12.07
N MET A 95 -25.00 3.31 -12.42
CA MET A 95 -24.58 1.91 -12.58
C MET A 95 -24.10 1.33 -11.23
N GLY A 96 -24.53 0.09 -10.92
CA GLY A 96 -24.18 -0.59 -9.67
C GLY A 96 -22.67 -0.68 -9.40
N VAL A 97 -22.27 -0.18 -8.22
CA VAL A 97 -20.90 0.26 -7.86
C VAL A 97 -19.87 -0.88 -7.71
N MET A 98 -20.27 -2.13 -7.46
CA MET A 98 -19.32 -3.12 -6.93
C MET A 98 -18.99 -4.33 -7.79
N VAL A 99 -19.84 -4.70 -8.76
CA VAL A 99 -19.62 -5.92 -9.56
C VAL A 99 -18.95 -5.60 -10.91
N ARG A 100 -19.06 -4.36 -11.41
CA ARG A 100 -18.39 -3.96 -12.66
C ARG A 100 -16.97 -3.45 -12.48
N GLY A 101 -16.66 -2.70 -11.42
CA GLY A 101 -15.36 -2.01 -11.29
C GLY A 101 -14.14 -2.93 -11.10
N THR A 102 -14.24 -3.94 -10.24
CA THR A 102 -13.12 -4.84 -9.89
C THR A 102 -12.83 -5.92 -10.93
N LEU A 103 -13.82 -6.30 -11.74
CA LEU A 103 -13.65 -7.24 -12.86
C LEU A 103 -13.35 -6.52 -14.19
N ARG A 104 -13.76 -5.25 -14.37
CA ARG A 104 -13.44 -4.48 -15.60
C ARG A 104 -12.06 -3.86 -15.60
N ASP A 105 -11.48 -3.55 -14.44
CA ASP A 105 -10.18 -2.90 -14.38
C ASP A 105 -9.09 -3.84 -13.86
N PRO A 106 -8.60 -4.76 -14.71
CA PRO A 106 -7.51 -5.66 -14.37
C PRO A 106 -6.23 -4.88 -13.98
N LEU A 107 -6.10 -3.63 -14.42
CA LEU A 107 -4.97 -2.79 -14.12
C LEU A 107 -4.96 -2.40 -12.64
N THR A 108 -6.10 -1.98 -12.10
CA THR A 108 -6.26 -1.68 -10.67
C THR A 108 -6.01 -2.92 -9.80
N LEU A 109 -6.53 -4.09 -10.18
CA LEU A 109 -6.27 -5.34 -9.45
C LEU A 109 -4.77 -5.70 -9.48
N SER A 110 -4.10 -5.50 -10.62
CA SER A 110 -2.67 -5.74 -10.75
C SER A 110 -1.84 -4.85 -9.81
N ARG A 111 -2.23 -3.58 -9.61
CA ARG A 111 -1.55 -2.66 -8.69
C ARG A 111 -1.62 -3.16 -7.25
N TYR A 112 -2.79 -3.63 -6.80
CA TYR A 112 -2.91 -4.24 -5.47
C TYR A 112 -2.06 -5.50 -5.33
N GLY A 113 -2.08 -6.38 -6.33
CA GLY A 113 -1.27 -7.59 -6.33
C GLY A 113 0.23 -7.28 -6.23
N VAL A 114 0.72 -6.36 -7.06
CA VAL A 114 2.11 -5.89 -7.05
C VAL A 114 2.47 -5.25 -5.70
N GLY A 115 1.64 -4.33 -5.20
CA GLY A 115 1.87 -3.66 -3.93
C GLY A 115 1.95 -4.66 -2.76
N ALA A 116 1.00 -5.59 -2.71
CA ALA A 116 0.96 -6.65 -1.71
C ALA A 116 2.18 -7.58 -1.80
N LEU A 117 2.61 -7.97 -3.00
CA LEU A 117 3.79 -8.79 -3.22
C LEU A 117 5.08 -8.08 -2.73
N LEU A 118 5.25 -6.79 -3.05
CA LEU A 118 6.41 -6.02 -2.57
C LEU A 118 6.41 -5.85 -1.05
N MET A 119 5.26 -5.60 -0.45
CA MET A 119 5.12 -5.55 1.01
C MET A 119 5.40 -6.92 1.64
N ALA A 120 4.92 -8.01 1.07
CA ALA A 120 5.21 -9.37 1.53
C ALA A 120 6.71 -9.69 1.44
N LEU A 121 7.37 -9.36 0.31
CA LEU A 121 8.81 -9.52 0.15
C LEU A 121 9.59 -8.70 1.19
N SER A 122 9.14 -7.48 1.49
CA SER A 122 9.74 -6.66 2.56
C SER A 122 9.65 -7.34 3.93
N GLY A 123 8.50 -7.94 4.24
CA GLY A 123 8.27 -8.71 5.47
C GLY A 123 9.13 -9.97 5.54
N VAL A 124 9.30 -10.70 4.42
CA VAL A 124 10.20 -11.86 4.35
C VAL A 124 11.64 -11.46 4.61
N ILE A 125 12.13 -10.36 3.99
CA ILE A 125 13.49 -9.86 4.25
C ILE A 125 13.67 -9.52 5.73
N LEU A 126 12.65 -8.92 6.36
CA LEU A 126 12.69 -8.59 7.78
C LEU A 126 12.70 -9.84 8.66
N ALA A 127 11.86 -10.83 8.35
CA ALA A 127 11.74 -12.09 9.07
C ALA A 127 13.04 -12.90 9.02
N LEU A 128 13.74 -12.90 7.88
CA LEU A 128 15.02 -13.60 7.71
C LEU A 128 16.18 -12.96 8.48
N ARG A 129 16.06 -11.68 8.89
CA ARG A 129 17.17 -10.96 9.54
C ARG A 129 17.15 -11.07 11.06
N ARG A 130 16.02 -10.76 11.72
CA ARG A 130 15.91 -10.71 13.20
C ARG A 130 14.50 -11.07 13.69
N PRO A 131 14.01 -12.30 13.44
CA PRO A 131 12.61 -12.65 13.62
C PRO A 131 12.10 -12.41 15.06
N GLY A 132 12.90 -12.74 16.08
CA GLY A 132 12.46 -12.66 17.48
C GLY A 132 12.16 -11.25 18.00
N LYS A 133 12.76 -10.19 17.42
CA LYS A 133 12.54 -8.81 17.86
C LYS A 133 11.69 -8.00 16.90
N SER A 134 11.82 -8.21 15.59
CA SER A 134 11.11 -7.42 14.59
C SER A 134 9.68 -7.92 14.34
N LEU A 135 9.45 -9.24 14.35
CA LEU A 135 8.12 -9.79 14.04
C LEU A 135 7.03 -9.40 15.03
N PRO A 136 7.26 -9.39 16.37
CA PRO A 136 6.24 -8.95 17.31
C PRO A 136 5.85 -7.49 17.07
N LEU A 137 6.81 -6.61 16.77
CA LEU A 137 6.54 -5.20 16.45
C LEU A 137 5.82 -5.04 15.12
N LEU A 138 6.19 -5.83 14.09
CA LEU A 138 5.49 -5.84 12.81
C LEU A 138 4.04 -6.32 12.99
N ALA A 139 3.82 -7.40 13.74
CA ALA A 139 2.49 -7.95 14.00
C ALA A 139 1.63 -6.97 14.81
N MET A 140 2.21 -6.32 15.84
CA MET A 140 1.54 -5.28 16.61
C MET A 140 1.17 -4.08 15.72
N GLY A 141 2.11 -3.62 14.89
CA GLY A 141 1.85 -2.52 13.95
C GLY A 141 0.78 -2.85 12.91
N ALA A 142 0.82 -4.06 12.33
CA ALA A 142 -0.21 -4.55 11.42
C ALA A 142 -1.57 -4.70 12.12
N GLY A 143 -1.59 -5.19 13.35
CA GLY A 143 -2.80 -5.28 14.17
C GLY A 143 -3.41 -3.91 14.47
N LEU A 144 -2.59 -2.90 14.75
CA LEU A 144 -3.04 -1.51 14.93
C LEU A 144 -3.57 -0.88 13.63
N CYS A 145 -3.10 -1.31 12.47
CA CYS A 145 -3.65 -0.89 11.17
C CYS A 145 -4.95 -1.63 10.80
N LEU A 146 -5.28 -2.75 11.46
CA LEU A 146 -6.44 -3.57 11.12
C LEU A 146 -7.79 -2.82 11.25
N PRO A 147 -8.06 -2.03 12.31
CA PRO A 147 -9.28 -1.21 12.39
C PRO A 147 -9.46 -0.27 11.20
N ALA A 148 -8.38 0.31 10.67
CA ALA A 148 -8.44 1.17 9.49
C ALA A 148 -8.77 0.38 8.22
N ALA A 149 -8.20 -0.81 8.05
CA ALA A 149 -8.55 -1.70 6.95
C ALA A 149 -10.02 -2.15 7.03
N ILE A 150 -10.51 -2.50 8.22
CA ILE A 150 -11.91 -2.88 8.46
C ILE A 150 -12.83 -1.70 8.17
N ALA A 151 -12.53 -0.50 8.70
CA ALA A 151 -13.33 0.69 8.47
C ALA A 151 -13.40 1.07 6.98
N ALA A 152 -12.28 0.95 6.25
CA ALA A 152 -12.27 1.13 4.80
C ALA A 152 -13.14 0.09 4.09
N GLY A 153 -13.03 -1.19 4.47
CA GLY A 153 -13.87 -2.27 3.91
C GLY A 153 -15.37 -2.06 4.18
N ILE A 154 -15.73 -1.68 5.40
CA ILE A 154 -17.10 -1.33 5.77
C ILE A 154 -17.59 -0.15 4.94
N GLY A 155 -16.82 0.94 4.81
CA GLY A 155 -17.22 2.12 4.02
C GLY A 155 -17.38 1.86 2.51
N LEU A 156 -16.77 0.79 2.01
CA LEU A 156 -16.92 0.35 0.62
C LEU A 156 -18.16 -0.53 0.40
N HIS A 157 -18.70 -1.20 1.41
CA HIS A 157 -19.88 -2.07 1.30
C HIS A 157 -21.18 -1.26 1.05
N PRO A 158 -22.19 -1.74 0.28
CA PRO A 158 -23.40 -0.94 0.02
C PRO A 158 -24.29 -0.88 1.25
N THR A 159 -24.46 -2.01 1.93
CA THR A 159 -25.37 -2.16 3.08
C THR A 159 -25.02 -1.22 4.23
N SER A 160 -23.72 -0.96 4.44
CA SER A 160 -23.28 0.00 5.45
C SER A 160 -23.61 1.43 5.05
N ARG A 161 -23.57 1.78 3.75
CA ARG A 161 -23.97 3.10 3.25
C ARG A 161 -25.45 3.34 3.43
N ASP A 162 -26.28 2.35 3.12
CA ASP A 162 -27.74 2.44 3.30
C ASP A 162 -28.10 2.60 4.78
N TRP A 163 -27.43 1.85 5.66
CA TRP A 163 -27.60 1.97 7.10
C TRP A 163 -27.16 3.34 7.63
N LEU A 164 -25.99 3.84 7.19
CA LEU A 164 -25.48 5.16 7.57
C LEU A 164 -26.38 6.30 7.04
N ALA A 165 -26.98 6.14 5.86
CA ALA A 165 -27.89 7.11 5.28
C ALA A 165 -29.19 7.28 6.09
N GLY A 166 -29.57 6.27 6.89
CA GLY A 166 -30.71 6.34 7.81
C GLY A 166 -30.43 7.10 9.11
N LEU A 167 -29.17 7.46 9.41
CA LEU A 167 -28.82 8.16 10.63
C LEU A 167 -29.07 9.68 10.52
N PRO A 168 -29.44 10.36 11.61
CA PRO A 168 -29.52 11.83 11.64
C PRO A 168 -28.17 12.47 11.24
N PRO A 169 -28.16 13.58 10.48
CA PRO A 169 -26.91 14.20 10.00
C PRO A 169 -25.92 14.55 11.12
N LEU A 170 -26.42 15.05 12.25
CA LEU A 170 -25.59 15.38 13.42
C LEU A 170 -24.86 14.14 13.97
N LEU A 171 -25.56 13.00 14.07
CA LEU A 171 -24.99 11.76 14.56
C LEU A 171 -23.93 11.22 13.59
N LEU A 172 -24.20 11.29 12.28
CA LEU A 172 -23.23 10.92 11.24
C LEU A 172 -21.94 11.74 11.35
N THR A 173 -22.06 13.07 11.55
CA THR A 173 -20.90 13.94 11.73
C THR A 173 -20.08 13.57 12.97
N VAL A 174 -20.75 13.30 14.10
CA VAL A 174 -20.07 12.87 15.34
C VAL A 174 -19.35 11.54 15.15
N ILE A 175 -20.01 10.55 14.55
CA ILE A 175 -19.40 9.24 14.25
C ILE A 175 -18.20 9.40 13.31
N ALA A 176 -18.34 10.17 12.23
CA ALA A 176 -17.26 10.41 11.27
C ALA A 176 -16.06 11.10 11.92
N PHE A 177 -16.29 12.08 12.80
CA PHE A 177 -15.23 12.77 13.53
C PHE A 177 -14.49 11.82 14.46
N VAL A 178 -15.21 11.08 15.32
CA VAL A 178 -14.61 10.13 16.26
C VAL A 178 -13.86 9.02 15.51
N ALA A 179 -14.47 8.47 14.46
CA ALA A 179 -13.83 7.46 13.61
C ALA A 179 -12.55 8.01 12.97
N PHE A 180 -12.57 9.23 12.42
CA PHE A 180 -11.39 9.83 11.80
C PHE A 180 -10.20 9.93 12.77
N PHE A 181 -10.39 10.48 13.97
CA PHE A 181 -9.30 10.58 14.96
C PHE A 181 -8.83 9.21 15.45
N THR A 182 -9.76 8.29 15.67
CA THR A 182 -9.43 6.92 16.09
C THR A 182 -8.57 6.23 15.04
N LEU A 183 -8.98 6.31 13.77
CA LEU A 183 -8.23 5.74 12.65
C LEU A 183 -6.87 6.41 12.47
N LEU A 184 -6.79 7.74 12.62
CA LEU A 184 -5.54 8.47 12.53
C LEU A 184 -4.53 8.02 13.60
N VAL A 185 -4.98 7.89 14.85
CA VAL A 185 -4.14 7.41 15.96
C VAL A 185 -3.70 5.96 15.72
N CYS A 186 -4.64 5.08 15.34
CA CYS A 186 -4.35 3.68 15.04
C CYS A 186 -3.33 3.52 13.90
N VAL A 187 -3.52 4.22 12.78
CA VAL A 187 -2.60 4.18 11.64
C VAL A 187 -1.24 4.78 12.01
N SER A 188 -1.21 5.91 12.71
CA SER A 188 0.05 6.55 13.14
C SER A 188 0.85 5.63 14.06
N ALA A 189 0.22 5.08 15.10
CA ALA A 189 0.86 4.13 16.02
C ALA A 189 1.28 2.83 15.30
N GLY A 190 0.44 2.32 14.39
CA GLY A 190 0.73 1.13 13.60
C GLY A 190 1.95 1.33 12.70
N LEU A 191 1.97 2.42 11.92
CA LEU A 191 3.11 2.79 11.07
C LEU A 191 4.38 3.00 11.88
N HIS A 192 4.30 3.65 13.05
CA HIS A 192 5.46 3.80 13.93
C HIS A 192 6.04 2.45 14.35
N CYS A 193 5.19 1.50 14.75
CA CYS A 193 5.63 0.16 15.12
C CYS A 193 6.24 -0.61 13.94
N ILE A 194 5.64 -0.48 12.74
CA ILE A 194 6.16 -1.09 11.51
C ILE A 194 7.54 -0.51 11.19
N ILE A 195 7.69 0.82 11.13
CA ILE A 195 8.97 1.49 10.84
C ILE A 195 10.04 1.02 11.83
N ARG A 196 9.73 1.04 13.13
CA ARG A 196 10.67 0.59 14.17
C ARG A 196 11.05 -0.88 14.03
N ALA A 197 10.12 -1.74 13.59
CA ALA A 197 10.43 -3.14 13.29
C ALA A 197 11.48 -3.24 12.16
N PHE A 198 11.33 -2.46 11.09
CA PHE A 198 12.29 -2.42 9.98
C PHE A 198 13.63 -1.80 10.36
N GLU A 199 13.64 -0.78 11.23
CA GLU A 199 14.88 -0.19 11.77
C GLU A 199 15.70 -1.19 12.59
N ILE A 200 15.06 -1.97 13.46
CA ILE A 200 15.73 -3.03 14.24
C ILE A 200 16.37 -4.09 13.32
N GLY A 201 15.81 -4.29 12.12
CA GLY A 201 16.33 -5.18 11.07
C GLY A 201 17.47 -4.59 10.22
N ARG A 202 17.93 -3.36 10.51
CA ARG A 202 19.03 -2.71 9.77
C ARG A 202 20.38 -3.33 10.11
N VAL A 203 21.28 -3.35 9.12
CA VAL A 203 22.57 -4.06 9.19
C VAL A 203 23.63 -3.28 9.99
N ASP A 204 23.52 -1.96 10.03
CA ASP A 204 24.57 -1.06 10.56
C ASP A 204 24.86 -1.28 12.06
N ASP A 205 23.85 -1.69 12.83
CA ASP A 205 24.00 -1.93 14.27
C ASP A 205 24.75 -3.24 14.58
N ALA A 206 24.82 -4.19 13.62
CA ALA A 206 25.47 -5.48 13.83
C ALA A 206 27.00 -5.42 13.70
N SER A 207 27.52 -4.41 12.99
CA SER A 207 28.96 -4.12 12.92
C SER A 207 29.46 -3.36 14.14
N ALA A 208 28.63 -2.48 14.72
CA ALA A 208 28.99 -1.71 15.91
C ALA A 208 29.07 -2.58 17.18
N ALA A 209 28.28 -3.65 17.29
CA ALA A 209 28.26 -4.52 18.46
C ALA A 209 29.42 -5.54 18.55
N LYS A 210 30.34 -5.54 17.57
CA LYS A 210 31.52 -6.43 17.55
C LYS A 210 32.85 -5.71 17.80
N GLN A 211 32.80 -4.39 18.00
CA GLN A 211 33.93 -3.59 18.46
C GLN A 211 33.82 -3.40 19.97
#